data_AF-A0A183P5H7-F1
#
_entry.id   AF-A0A183P5H7-F1
#
_cell.length_a   1.000
_cell.length_b   1.000
_cell.length_c   1.000
_cell.angle_alpha   90.00
_cell.angle_beta   90.00
_cell.angle_gamma   90.00
#
_symmetry.space_group_name_H-M   'P 1'
#
loop_
_entity.id
_entity.type
_entity.pdbx_description
1 polymer ?
#
loop_
_entity_poly.entity_id
_entity_poly.type
_entity_poly.pdbx_seq_one_letter_code
_entity_poly.pdbx_strand_id
1 'polypeptide(L)'
;KIPIPWRKFFTSLPVYAIIIANFARSWSFYLLITKSPKYFREVFGYNLAETGFLSALPHLVMAVIVPIGGQLADKLRKNTLSTTAVRKIFNCGGFGTEAIFLIGVGYSKTITSALVCLVLAVGFSGFAISGYNVNHLDIAPRYASILMGLSNGVGTISGMICPITTELLTKNQNKEGWPIVFLIASLVHFAGVTFYAIFASGEKQPWADAPEEAQCNWQPPTDLPAEMMHGEYGYADPTERKDNNLSFRRVSNQRNSSTDSNQFYTSSSRYTSGYNQSTVNDPLVNSQGYGYGETLSGTTKEQNVNPYHQGY
;
A
#
# COMPACT_ATOMS: atom_id res chain seq x y z
N LYS A 1 6.67 18.51 15.19
CA LYS A 1 6.82 17.18 14.53
C LYS A 1 6.74 16.12 15.61
N ILE A 2 5.84 15.14 15.52
CA ILE A 2 5.74 14.08 16.54
C ILE A 2 6.89 13.08 16.32
N PRO A 3 7.69 12.73 17.34
CA PRO A 3 8.84 11.83 17.18
C PRO A 3 8.39 10.40 16.81
N ILE A 4 9.17 9.73 15.97
CA ILE A 4 8.92 8.35 15.54
C ILE A 4 9.41 7.39 16.65
N PRO A 5 8.57 6.49 17.18
CA PRO A 5 8.93 5.64 18.31
C PRO A 5 9.73 4.40 17.90
N TRP A 6 10.91 4.60 17.29
CA TRP A 6 11.78 3.54 16.75
C TRP A 6 12.01 2.36 17.72
N ARG A 7 12.31 2.64 18.99
CA ARG A 7 12.50 1.60 20.01
C ARG A 7 11.26 0.73 20.20
N LYS A 8 10.04 1.26 20.05
CA LYS A 8 8.79 0.50 20.16
C LYS A 8 8.58 -0.40 18.94
N PHE A 9 8.93 0.06 17.73
CA PHE A 9 8.89 -0.79 16.52
C PHE A 9 9.77 -2.04 16.71
N PHE A 10 11.05 -1.85 17.05
CA PHE A 10 12.03 -2.91 17.27
C PHE A 10 11.89 -3.68 18.60
N THR A 11 10.82 -3.46 19.36
CA THR A 11 10.48 -4.29 20.54
C THR A 11 9.12 -4.98 20.39
N SER A 12 8.39 -4.74 19.30
CA SER A 12 7.04 -5.27 19.10
C SER A 12 7.03 -6.57 18.31
N LEU A 13 6.63 -7.68 18.96
CA LEU A 13 6.54 -9.01 18.35
C LEU A 13 5.66 -9.04 17.08
N PRO A 14 4.51 -8.33 16.98
CA PRO A 14 3.72 -8.29 15.76
C PRO A 14 4.44 -7.68 14.54
N VAL A 15 5.35 -6.72 14.75
CA VAL A 15 6.17 -6.15 13.67
C VAL A 15 7.21 -7.18 13.19
N TYR A 16 7.88 -7.87 14.11
CA TYR A 16 8.78 -8.97 13.74
C TYR A 16 8.05 -10.10 13.00
N ALA A 17 6.82 -10.44 13.40
CA ALA A 17 6.02 -11.44 12.70
C ALA A 17 5.79 -11.06 11.22
N ILE A 18 5.44 -9.81 10.93
CA ILE A 18 5.28 -9.33 9.56
C ILE A 18 6.59 -9.31 8.78
N ILE A 19 7.70 -8.85 9.40
CA ILE A 19 9.03 -8.83 8.77
C ILE A 19 9.46 -10.24 8.38
N ILE A 20 9.29 -11.21 9.27
CA ILE A 20 9.65 -12.62 9.02
C ILE A 20 8.73 -13.24 7.95
N ALA A 21 7.42 -12.93 7.96
CA ALA A 21 6.51 -13.38 6.91
C ALA A 21 6.88 -12.81 5.52
N ASN A 22 7.29 -11.54 5.45
CA ASN A 22 7.74 -10.95 4.19
C ASN A 22 9.11 -11.48 3.75
N PHE A 23 10.02 -11.76 4.68
CA PHE A 23 11.30 -12.45 4.40
C PHE A 23 11.05 -13.82 3.77
N ALA A 24 10.14 -14.62 4.34
CA ALA A 24 9.77 -15.93 3.81
C ALA A 24 9.16 -15.81 2.41
N ARG A 25 8.15 -14.95 2.23
CA ARG A 25 7.52 -14.74 0.90
C ARG A 25 8.53 -14.29 -0.15
N SER A 26 9.43 -13.38 0.19
CA SER A 26 10.46 -12.95 -0.75
C SER A 26 11.39 -14.11 -1.12
N TRP A 27 11.71 -15.02 -0.18
CA TRP A 27 12.51 -16.19 -0.48
C TRP A 27 11.89 -17.06 -1.58
N SER A 28 10.61 -17.47 -1.46
CA SER A 28 9.96 -18.26 -2.51
C SER A 28 9.75 -17.44 -3.77
N PHE A 29 9.27 -16.20 -3.66
CA PHE A 29 8.99 -15.36 -4.83
C PHE A 29 10.24 -15.18 -5.72
N TYR A 30 11.40 -14.87 -5.12
CA TYR A 30 12.65 -14.75 -5.85
C TYR A 30 13.21 -16.09 -6.32
N LEU A 31 13.06 -17.17 -5.55
CA LEU A 31 13.42 -18.53 -5.99
C LEU A 31 12.68 -18.89 -7.27
N LEU A 32 11.36 -18.73 -7.27
CA LEU A 32 10.52 -19.18 -8.36
C LEU A 32 10.70 -18.32 -9.61
N ILE A 33 10.70 -16.99 -9.50
CA ILE A 33 10.88 -16.12 -10.68
C ILE A 33 12.29 -16.26 -11.32
N THR A 34 13.35 -16.46 -10.52
CA THR A 34 14.73 -16.52 -11.06
C THR A 34 15.22 -17.92 -11.41
N LYS A 35 14.71 -18.96 -10.74
CA LYS A 35 15.20 -20.34 -10.90
C LYS A 35 14.18 -21.31 -11.52
N SER A 36 12.90 -20.95 -11.68
CA SER A 36 11.92 -21.80 -12.39
C SER A 36 12.38 -22.22 -13.80
N PRO A 37 12.83 -21.31 -14.69
CA PRO A 37 13.31 -21.72 -16.02
C PRO A 37 14.54 -22.62 -15.96
N LYS A 38 15.46 -22.35 -15.00
CA LYS A 38 16.67 -23.16 -14.78
C LYS A 38 16.31 -24.58 -14.30
N TYR A 39 15.36 -24.69 -13.36
CA TYR A 39 14.83 -25.96 -12.85
C TYR A 39 14.20 -26.80 -13.97
N PHE A 40 13.27 -26.24 -14.75
CA PHE A 40 12.62 -26.98 -15.84
C PHE A 40 13.63 -27.45 -16.91
N ARG A 41 14.63 -26.62 -17.23
CA ARG A 41 15.71 -26.98 -18.16
C ARG A 41 16.61 -28.08 -17.61
N GLU A 42 17.09 -27.96 -16.37
CA GLU A 42 18.13 -28.86 -15.83
C GLU A 42 17.55 -30.19 -15.31
N VAL A 43 16.36 -30.18 -14.72
CA VAL A 43 15.70 -31.41 -14.25
C VAL A 43 15.05 -32.15 -15.41
N PHE A 44 14.23 -31.48 -16.22
CA PHE A 44 13.38 -32.11 -17.25
C PHE A 44 13.86 -31.96 -18.69
N GLY A 45 14.91 -31.17 -18.97
CA GLY A 45 15.49 -31.05 -20.31
C GLY A 45 14.69 -30.20 -21.31
N TYR A 46 13.69 -29.44 -20.86
CA TYR A 46 12.81 -28.68 -21.75
C TYR A 46 13.48 -27.41 -22.33
N ASN A 47 13.12 -27.08 -23.57
CA ASN A 47 13.64 -25.93 -24.30
C ASN A 47 13.18 -24.59 -23.72
N LEU A 48 14.08 -23.61 -23.69
CA LEU A 48 13.86 -22.34 -22.98
C LEU A 48 12.60 -21.60 -23.44
N ALA A 49 12.28 -21.64 -24.74
CA ALA A 49 11.10 -21.02 -25.33
C ALA A 49 9.77 -21.54 -24.73
N GLU A 50 9.65 -22.86 -24.55
CA GLU A 50 8.46 -23.48 -23.93
C GLU A 50 8.44 -23.22 -22.42
N THR A 51 9.60 -23.29 -21.75
CA THR A 51 9.68 -23.01 -20.29
C THR A 51 9.29 -21.58 -19.92
N GLY A 52 9.36 -20.62 -20.85
CA GLY A 52 8.91 -19.25 -20.64
C GLY A 52 7.41 -19.16 -20.37
N PHE A 53 6.59 -19.83 -21.20
CA PHE A 53 5.14 -19.90 -21.00
C PHE A 53 4.79 -20.67 -19.71
N LEU A 54 5.44 -21.81 -19.48
CA LEU A 54 5.23 -22.61 -18.27
C LEU A 54 5.60 -21.85 -16.98
N SER A 55 6.62 -20.99 -17.01
CA SER A 55 7.04 -20.17 -15.86
C SER A 55 6.14 -18.94 -15.63
N ALA A 56 5.39 -18.48 -16.63
CA ALA A 56 4.43 -17.39 -16.48
C ALA A 56 3.12 -17.84 -15.80
N LEU A 57 2.73 -19.10 -15.99
CA LEU A 57 1.44 -19.64 -15.56
C LEU A 57 1.19 -19.56 -14.03
N PRO A 58 2.15 -19.88 -13.13
CA PRO A 58 1.97 -19.71 -11.69
C PRO A 58 1.66 -18.26 -11.29
N HIS A 59 2.35 -17.29 -11.90
CA HIS A 59 2.17 -15.87 -11.62
C HIS A 59 0.84 -15.32 -12.15
N LEU A 60 0.35 -15.83 -13.29
CA LEU A 60 -0.97 -15.49 -13.82
C LEU A 60 -2.08 -15.97 -12.86
N VAL A 61 -1.99 -17.21 -12.36
CA VAL A 61 -2.95 -17.75 -11.39
C VAL A 61 -2.94 -16.95 -10.08
N MET A 62 -1.76 -16.57 -9.59
CA MET A 62 -1.63 -15.69 -8.42
C MET A 62 -2.27 -14.32 -8.64
N ALA A 63 -2.13 -13.71 -9.82
CA ALA A 63 -2.75 -12.43 -10.14
C ALA A 63 -4.29 -12.47 -10.09
N VAL A 64 -4.89 -13.62 -10.38
CA VAL A 64 -6.34 -13.86 -10.23
C VAL A 64 -6.73 -14.16 -8.78
N ILE A 65 -5.93 -14.95 -8.06
CA ILE A 65 -6.26 -15.35 -6.68
C ILE A 65 -6.10 -14.20 -5.67
N VAL A 66 -5.12 -13.30 -5.82
CA VAL A 66 -4.88 -12.20 -4.86
C VAL A 66 -6.13 -11.30 -4.66
N PRO A 67 -6.81 -10.79 -5.72
CA PRO A 67 -8.07 -10.05 -5.56
C PRO A 67 -9.18 -10.85 -4.90
N ILE A 68 -9.34 -12.13 -5.26
CA ILE A 68 -10.36 -13.04 -4.71
C ILE A 68 -10.12 -13.25 -3.21
N GLY A 69 -8.86 -13.50 -2.83
CA GLY A 69 -8.44 -13.62 -1.44
C GLY A 69 -8.70 -12.35 -0.63
N GLY A 70 -8.46 -11.17 -1.22
CA GLY A 70 -8.77 -9.88 -0.60
C GLY A 70 -10.26 -9.72 -0.30
N GLN A 71 -11.13 -9.95 -1.30
CA GLN A 71 -12.57 -9.86 -1.12
C GLN A 71 -13.11 -10.89 -0.11
N LEU A 72 -12.58 -12.11 -0.12
CA LEU A 72 -12.98 -13.15 0.82
C LEU A 72 -12.56 -12.81 2.26
N ALA A 73 -11.34 -12.29 2.46
CA ALA A 73 -10.86 -11.83 3.75
C ALA A 73 -11.72 -10.68 4.30
N ASP A 74 -12.08 -9.70 3.46
CA ASP A 74 -12.97 -8.60 3.86
C ASP A 74 -14.39 -9.06 4.18
N LYS A 75 -14.93 -10.05 3.45
CA LYS A 75 -16.25 -10.63 3.73
C LYS A 75 -16.27 -11.38 5.07
N LEU A 76 -15.22 -12.15 5.36
CA LEU A 76 -15.07 -12.88 6.63
C LEU A 76 -14.89 -11.92 7.82
N ARG A 77 -14.12 -10.85 7.63
CA ARG A 77 -13.89 -9.80 8.64
C ARG A 77 -15.16 -9.01 8.97
N LYS A 78 -16.07 -8.81 8.00
CA LYS A 78 -17.33 -8.08 8.22
C LYS A 78 -18.39 -8.92 8.96
N ASN A 79 -18.40 -10.24 8.77
CA ASN A 79 -19.54 -11.07 9.15
C ASN A 79 -19.29 -12.06 10.30
N THR A 80 -18.05 -12.51 10.54
CA THR A 80 -17.82 -13.69 11.39
C THR A 80 -16.52 -13.72 12.20
N LEU A 81 -15.44 -13.07 11.78
CA LEU A 81 -14.11 -13.27 12.39
C LEU A 81 -13.39 -11.95 12.70
N SER A 82 -12.60 -11.95 13.78
CA SER A 82 -11.73 -10.82 14.14
C SER A 82 -10.64 -10.57 13.08
N THR A 83 -10.15 -9.33 13.00
CA THR A 83 -9.02 -8.95 12.13
C THR A 83 -7.86 -9.93 12.26
N THR A 84 -7.40 -10.15 13.50
CA THR A 84 -6.32 -11.08 13.84
C THR A 84 -6.58 -12.50 13.36
N ALA A 85 -7.79 -13.04 13.57
CA ALA A 85 -8.13 -14.39 13.14
C ALA A 85 -8.10 -14.51 11.60
N VAL A 86 -8.69 -13.55 10.88
CA VAL A 86 -8.65 -13.52 9.41
C VAL A 86 -7.20 -13.42 8.90
N ARG A 87 -6.38 -12.49 9.44
CA ARG A 87 -4.98 -12.37 9.00
C ARG A 87 -4.17 -13.64 9.26
N LYS A 88 -4.39 -14.32 10.39
CA LYS A 88 -3.74 -15.60 10.70
C LYS A 88 -4.20 -16.71 9.74
N ILE A 89 -5.51 -16.89 9.53
CA ILE A 89 -6.04 -17.93 8.64
C ILE A 89 -5.53 -17.76 7.20
N PHE A 90 -5.59 -16.54 6.64
CA PHE A 90 -5.14 -16.30 5.27
C PHE A 90 -3.63 -16.46 5.11
N ASN A 91 -2.83 -15.95 6.04
CA ASN A 91 -1.38 -16.08 5.96
C ASN A 91 -0.90 -17.53 6.18
N CYS A 92 -1.40 -18.20 7.23
CA CYS A 92 -0.98 -19.56 7.57
C CYS A 92 -1.56 -20.59 6.60
N GLY A 93 -2.77 -20.38 6.09
CA GLY A 93 -3.36 -21.19 5.03
C GLY A 93 -2.59 -21.05 3.73
N GLY A 94 -2.34 -19.82 3.26
CA GLY A 94 -1.63 -19.57 2.00
C GLY A 94 -0.17 -20.06 2.03
N PHE A 95 0.66 -19.55 2.95
CA PHE A 95 2.07 -19.96 3.03
C PHE A 95 2.27 -21.39 3.55
N GLY A 96 1.35 -21.92 4.38
CA GLY A 96 1.42 -23.30 4.85
C GLY A 96 1.14 -24.30 3.73
N THR A 97 0.15 -24.03 2.88
CA THR A 97 -0.10 -24.86 1.69
C THR A 97 0.98 -24.66 0.62
N GLU A 98 1.49 -23.44 0.41
CA GLU A 98 2.67 -23.18 -0.42
C GLU A 98 3.87 -24.05 0.01
N ALA A 99 4.19 -24.09 1.31
CA ALA A 99 5.28 -24.89 1.85
C ALA A 99 5.12 -26.40 1.56
N ILE A 100 3.90 -26.94 1.67
CA ILE A 100 3.59 -28.34 1.35
C ILE A 100 3.78 -28.60 -0.14
N PHE A 101 3.23 -27.74 -1.01
CA PHE A 101 3.34 -27.91 -2.45
C PHE A 101 4.77 -27.72 -2.97
N LEU A 102 5.60 -26.86 -2.35
CA LEU A 102 7.03 -26.74 -2.67
C LEU A 102 7.81 -28.03 -2.41
N ILE A 103 7.49 -28.78 -1.35
CA ILE A 103 8.04 -30.14 -1.15
C ILE A 103 7.61 -31.05 -2.31
N GLY A 104 6.34 -30.96 -2.74
CA GLY A 104 5.83 -31.66 -3.91
C GLY A 104 6.63 -31.36 -5.20
N VAL A 105 6.98 -30.10 -5.46
CA VAL A 105 7.85 -29.71 -6.59
C VAL A 105 9.23 -30.36 -6.47
N GLY A 106 9.84 -30.33 -5.28
CA GLY A 106 11.16 -30.92 -5.04
C GLY A 106 11.25 -32.42 -5.33
N TYR A 107 10.20 -33.18 -5.03
CA TYR A 107 10.15 -34.64 -5.25
C TYR A 107 9.37 -35.08 -6.51
N SER A 108 8.96 -34.15 -7.36
CA SER A 108 8.20 -34.44 -8.58
C SER A 108 9.06 -35.14 -9.64
N LYS A 109 8.57 -36.27 -10.15
CA LYS A 109 9.24 -37.09 -11.19
C LYS A 109 8.86 -36.71 -12.62
N THR A 110 7.79 -35.94 -12.82
CA THR A 110 7.31 -35.51 -14.14
C THR A 110 7.13 -34.01 -14.19
N ILE A 111 7.34 -33.40 -15.37
CA ILE A 111 7.16 -31.96 -15.54
C ILE A 111 5.73 -31.51 -15.20
N THR A 112 4.72 -32.31 -15.54
CA THR A 112 3.31 -32.01 -15.24
C THR A 112 3.02 -32.00 -13.74
N SER A 113 3.58 -32.95 -12.97
CA SER A 113 3.42 -32.95 -11.51
C SER A 113 4.13 -31.76 -10.88
N ALA A 114 5.38 -31.49 -11.28
CA ALA A 114 6.14 -30.34 -10.81
C ALA A 114 5.41 -29.01 -11.11
N LEU A 115 4.90 -28.84 -12.32
CA LEU A 115 4.16 -27.65 -12.74
C LEU A 115 2.84 -27.49 -11.98
N VAL A 116 2.04 -28.55 -11.85
CA VAL A 116 0.77 -28.47 -11.09
C VAL A 116 1.03 -28.14 -9.62
N CYS A 117 2.00 -28.78 -8.98
CA CYS A 117 2.41 -28.43 -7.61
C CYS A 117 2.90 -26.98 -7.51
N LEU A 118 3.71 -26.50 -8.46
CA LEU A 118 4.21 -25.14 -8.49
C LEU A 118 3.09 -24.10 -8.66
N VAL A 119 2.16 -24.34 -9.57
CA VAL A 119 1.01 -23.47 -9.84
C VAL A 119 0.07 -23.41 -8.63
N LEU A 120 -0.17 -24.54 -7.97
CA LEU A 120 -0.93 -24.57 -6.72
C LEU A 120 -0.19 -23.84 -5.60
N ALA A 121 1.11 -24.04 -5.42
CA ALA A 121 1.92 -23.35 -4.41
C ALA A 121 1.82 -21.82 -4.54
N VAL A 122 2.11 -21.30 -5.74
CA VAL A 122 2.10 -19.85 -6.04
C VAL A 122 0.68 -19.28 -6.03
N GLY A 123 -0.31 -20.06 -6.48
CA GLY A 123 -1.72 -19.72 -6.37
C GLY A 123 -2.17 -19.53 -4.92
N PHE A 124 -1.90 -20.50 -4.05
CA PHE A 124 -2.25 -20.40 -2.63
C PHE A 124 -1.46 -19.31 -1.89
N SER A 125 -0.20 -19.06 -2.27
CA SER A 125 0.59 -17.91 -1.80
C SER A 125 -0.14 -16.57 -2.00
N GLY A 126 -0.96 -16.47 -3.06
CA GLY A 126 -1.82 -15.31 -3.32
C GLY A 126 -2.78 -14.97 -2.17
N PHE A 127 -3.32 -15.96 -1.46
CA PHE A 127 -4.18 -15.70 -0.29
C PHE A 127 -3.40 -15.10 0.89
N ALA A 128 -2.11 -15.44 1.04
CA ALA A 128 -1.30 -14.93 2.14
C ALA A 128 -1.02 -13.42 2.01
N ILE A 129 -0.99 -12.87 0.80
CA ILE A 129 -0.90 -11.41 0.58
C ILE A 129 -2.05 -10.67 1.25
N SER A 130 -3.27 -11.22 1.22
CA SER A 130 -4.45 -10.69 1.93
C SER A 130 -4.38 -10.87 3.46
N GLY A 131 -3.41 -11.65 3.94
CA GLY A 131 -3.07 -11.87 5.34
C GLY A 131 -2.02 -10.89 5.86
N TYR A 132 -0.74 -11.06 5.49
CA TYR A 132 0.36 -10.33 6.14
C TYR A 132 0.59 -8.92 5.56
N ASN A 133 0.40 -8.70 4.25
CA ASN A 133 0.82 -7.45 3.60
C ASN A 133 -0.01 -6.26 4.09
N VAL A 134 -1.32 -6.47 4.24
CA VAL A 134 -2.27 -5.49 4.81
C VAL A 134 -2.14 -5.33 6.32
N ASN A 135 -1.50 -6.26 7.04
CA ASN A 135 -1.41 -6.21 8.50
C ASN A 135 -0.55 -5.03 9.02
N HIS A 136 0.33 -4.45 8.19
CA HIS A 136 1.02 -3.19 8.52
C HIS A 136 0.03 -2.04 8.83
N LEU A 137 -1.10 -2.00 8.11
CA LEU A 137 -2.15 -1.00 8.29
C LEU A 137 -3.01 -1.31 9.52
N ASP A 138 -3.32 -2.58 9.77
CA ASP A 138 -4.13 -2.99 10.94
C ASP A 138 -3.38 -2.70 12.28
N ILE A 139 -2.06 -2.90 12.31
CA ILE A 139 -1.19 -2.69 13.49
C ILE A 139 -0.93 -1.21 13.77
N ALA A 140 -0.59 -0.42 12.75
CA ALA A 140 -0.18 0.98 12.94
C ALA A 140 -0.47 1.86 11.71
N PRO A 141 -1.73 2.26 11.46
CA PRO A 141 -2.13 2.98 10.24
C PRO A 141 -1.24 4.19 9.92
N ARG A 142 -0.86 4.97 10.94
CA ARG A 142 -0.05 6.19 10.84
C ARG A 142 1.42 5.94 10.49
N TYR A 143 1.97 4.76 10.82
CA TYR A 143 3.37 4.40 10.57
C TYR A 143 3.51 3.26 9.54
N ALA A 144 2.40 2.83 8.92
CA ALA A 144 2.33 1.65 8.07
C ALA A 144 3.30 1.71 6.88
N SER A 145 3.51 2.88 6.28
CA SER A 145 4.48 3.09 5.20
C SER A 145 5.94 2.84 5.64
N ILE A 146 6.30 3.25 6.85
CA ILE A 146 7.64 3.03 7.43
C ILE A 146 7.84 1.54 7.73
N LEU A 147 6.84 0.90 8.35
CA LEU A 147 6.89 -0.52 8.68
C LEU A 147 6.93 -1.40 7.42
N MET A 148 6.14 -1.06 6.40
CA MET A 148 6.12 -1.75 5.11
C MET A 148 7.44 -1.53 4.34
N GLY A 149 8.04 -0.34 4.42
CA GLY A 149 9.37 -0.07 3.88
C GLY A 149 10.46 -0.91 4.55
N LEU A 150 10.48 -0.96 5.88
CA LEU A 150 11.40 -1.79 6.67
C LEU A 150 11.24 -3.28 6.35
N SER A 151 9.99 -3.76 6.32
CA SER A 151 9.64 -5.14 5.99
C SER A 151 10.06 -5.52 4.56
N ASN A 152 9.86 -4.63 3.59
CA ASN A 152 10.32 -4.85 2.21
C ASN A 152 11.85 -4.80 2.09
N GLY A 153 12.55 -3.93 2.83
CA GLY A 153 14.01 -3.93 2.87
C GLY A 153 14.59 -5.28 3.30
N VAL A 154 14.07 -5.86 4.39
CA VAL A 154 14.45 -7.22 4.84
C VAL A 154 14.02 -8.29 3.83
N GLY A 155 12.86 -8.13 3.18
CA GLY A 155 12.43 -8.98 2.07
C GLY A 155 13.41 -8.97 0.88
N THR A 156 13.96 -7.83 0.50
CA THR A 156 14.96 -7.72 -0.59
C THR A 156 16.27 -8.42 -0.22
N ILE A 157 16.69 -8.39 1.05
CA ILE A 157 17.86 -9.15 1.53
C ILE A 157 17.65 -10.66 1.31
N SER A 158 16.46 -11.18 1.64
CA SER A 158 16.06 -12.57 1.32
C SER A 158 16.24 -12.89 -0.17
N GLY A 159 15.81 -11.96 -1.03
CA GLY A 159 15.92 -12.04 -2.49
C GLY A 159 17.34 -12.04 -3.04
N MET A 160 18.31 -11.47 -2.32
CA MET A 160 19.74 -11.55 -2.67
C MET A 160 20.36 -12.87 -2.23
N ILE A 161 20.00 -13.38 -1.03
CA ILE A 161 20.58 -14.60 -0.47
C ILE A 161 20.07 -15.84 -1.24
N CYS A 162 18.78 -15.90 -1.55
CA CYS A 162 18.15 -17.07 -2.18
C CYS A 162 18.82 -17.54 -3.50
N PRO A 163 19.08 -16.68 -4.51
CA PRO A 163 19.74 -17.09 -5.75
C PRO A 163 21.17 -17.59 -5.53
N ILE A 164 21.90 -17.04 -4.55
CA ILE A 164 23.25 -17.45 -4.17
C ILE A 164 23.22 -18.85 -3.54
N THR A 165 22.34 -19.07 -2.55
CA THR A 165 22.15 -20.38 -1.90
C THR A 165 21.76 -21.45 -2.92
N THR A 166 20.86 -21.13 -3.84
CA THR A 166 20.45 -22.05 -4.91
C THR A 166 21.61 -22.38 -5.86
N GLU A 167 22.44 -21.41 -6.22
CA GLU A 167 23.56 -21.64 -7.14
C GLU A 167 24.68 -22.51 -6.51
N LEU A 168 24.93 -22.32 -5.21
CA LEU A 168 25.85 -23.17 -4.45
C LEU A 168 25.38 -24.63 -4.37
N LEU A 169 24.07 -24.85 -4.19
CA LEU A 169 23.45 -26.18 -4.10
C LEU A 169 23.24 -26.86 -5.47
N THR A 170 23.09 -26.10 -6.55
CA THR A 170 22.90 -26.61 -7.93
C THR A 170 24.17 -26.57 -8.78
N LYS A 171 25.34 -26.44 -8.12
CA LYS A 171 26.65 -26.39 -8.78
C LYS A 171 26.85 -27.63 -9.68
N ASN A 172 27.47 -27.43 -10.84
CA ASN A 172 27.70 -28.45 -11.87
C ASN A 172 26.42 -29.11 -12.42
N GLN A 173 25.27 -28.42 -12.38
CA GLN A 173 23.97 -28.91 -12.88
C GLN A 173 23.50 -30.21 -12.19
N ASN A 174 23.88 -30.44 -10.93
CA ASN A 174 23.45 -31.64 -10.22
C ASN A 174 21.92 -31.62 -9.99
N LYS A 175 21.22 -32.58 -10.57
CA LYS A 175 19.76 -32.75 -10.42
C LYS A 175 19.36 -32.99 -8.96
N GLU A 176 20.22 -33.63 -8.17
CA GLU A 176 19.98 -33.95 -6.76
C GLU A 176 20.00 -32.72 -5.84
N GLY A 177 20.55 -31.58 -6.29
CA GLY A 177 20.53 -30.33 -5.53
C GLY A 177 19.16 -29.66 -5.50
N TRP A 178 18.31 -29.88 -6.51
CA TRP A 178 17.00 -29.22 -6.62
C TRP A 178 16.00 -29.59 -5.51
N PRO A 179 15.80 -30.88 -5.14
CA PRO A 179 14.98 -31.24 -3.98
C PRO A 179 15.41 -30.52 -2.70
N ILE A 180 16.72 -30.36 -2.47
CA ILE A 180 17.27 -29.68 -1.28
C ILE A 180 16.94 -28.18 -1.30
N VAL A 181 17.03 -27.52 -2.45
CA VAL A 181 16.68 -26.10 -2.61
C VAL A 181 15.20 -25.85 -2.27
N PHE A 182 14.28 -26.68 -2.79
CA PHE A 182 12.86 -26.56 -2.49
C PHE A 182 12.52 -26.94 -1.03
N LEU A 183 13.24 -27.92 -0.45
CA LEU A 183 13.11 -28.27 0.96
C LEU A 183 13.51 -27.10 1.87
N ILE A 184 14.63 -26.41 1.59
CA ILE A 184 15.05 -25.22 2.33
C ILE A 184 13.99 -24.11 2.21
N ALA A 185 13.47 -23.86 1.01
CA ALA A 185 12.42 -22.86 0.81
C ALA A 185 11.14 -23.18 1.60
N SER A 186 10.75 -24.47 1.65
CA SER A 186 9.61 -24.95 2.45
C SER A 186 9.86 -24.80 3.95
N LEU A 187 11.05 -25.16 4.46
CA LEU A 187 11.43 -24.98 5.86
C LEU A 187 11.40 -23.50 6.29
N VAL A 188 11.87 -22.59 5.44
CA VAL A 188 11.77 -21.13 5.65
C VAL A 188 10.31 -20.69 5.73
N HIS A 189 9.43 -21.23 4.89
CA HIS A 189 7.99 -20.95 4.95
C HIS A 189 7.33 -21.48 6.22
N PHE A 190 7.58 -22.74 6.60
CA PHE A 190 7.03 -23.31 7.84
C PHE A 190 7.50 -22.55 9.09
N ALA A 191 8.78 -22.17 9.16
CA ALA A 191 9.30 -21.35 10.24
C ALA A 191 8.61 -19.98 10.29
N GLY A 192 8.48 -19.30 9.14
CA GLY A 192 7.81 -18.00 9.06
C GLY A 192 6.32 -18.06 9.40
N VAL A 193 5.61 -19.09 8.92
CA VAL A 193 4.20 -19.36 9.23
C VAL A 193 4.01 -19.65 10.71
N THR A 194 4.83 -20.50 11.31
CA THR A 194 4.73 -20.85 12.74
C THR A 194 4.94 -19.61 13.61
N PHE A 195 5.98 -18.81 13.32
CA PHE A 195 6.22 -17.57 14.04
C PHE A 195 5.06 -16.57 13.88
N TYR A 196 4.52 -16.41 12.66
CA TYR A 196 3.37 -15.55 12.41
C TYR A 196 2.09 -16.03 13.10
N ALA A 197 1.81 -17.34 13.07
CA ALA A 197 0.66 -17.95 13.71
C ALA A 197 0.62 -17.68 15.22
N ILE A 198 1.78 -17.71 15.87
CA ILE A 198 1.92 -17.42 17.29
C ILE A 198 1.84 -15.90 17.53
N PHE A 199 2.76 -15.12 16.95
CA PHE A 199 3.03 -13.74 17.38
C PHE A 199 2.33 -12.62 16.60
N ALA A 200 1.67 -12.90 15.48
CA ALA A 200 0.93 -11.86 14.77
C ALA A 200 -0.28 -11.37 15.57
N SER A 201 -0.50 -10.06 15.54
CA SER A 201 -1.76 -9.41 15.92
C SER A 201 -2.29 -8.62 14.73
N GLY A 202 -3.61 -8.48 14.63
CA GLY A 202 -4.31 -7.56 13.73
C GLY A 202 -5.04 -6.46 14.51
N GLU A 203 -4.61 -6.19 15.74
CA GLU A 203 -5.08 -5.10 16.58
C GLU A 203 -4.06 -3.96 16.64
N LYS A 204 -4.58 -2.73 16.66
CA LYS A 204 -3.79 -1.51 16.72
C LYS A 204 -2.90 -1.50 17.95
N GLN A 205 -1.61 -1.24 17.77
CA GLN A 205 -0.64 -1.26 18.87
C GLN A 205 -0.67 0.04 19.68
N PRO A 206 -0.43 0.01 21.01
CA PRO A 206 -0.51 1.21 21.86
C PRO A 206 0.42 2.36 21.45
N TRP A 207 1.53 2.06 20.77
CA TRP A 207 2.49 3.05 20.26
C TRP A 207 2.11 3.64 18.90
N ALA A 208 1.02 3.17 18.28
CA ALA A 208 0.51 3.69 17.01
C ALA A 208 -0.40 4.91 17.17
N ASP A 209 -0.86 5.18 18.39
CA ASP A 209 -1.62 6.37 18.74
C ASP A 209 -0.77 7.65 18.75
N ALA A 210 -1.44 8.81 18.70
CA ALA A 210 -0.79 10.08 18.95
C ALA A 210 -0.57 10.24 20.47
N PRO A 211 0.55 10.85 20.92
CA PRO A 211 0.67 11.33 22.30
C PRO A 211 -0.51 12.24 22.61
N GLU A 212 -1.02 12.19 23.85
CA GLU A 212 -2.19 13.01 24.27
C GLU A 212 -1.97 14.51 24.02
N GLU A 213 -0.72 14.99 24.14
CA GLU A 213 -0.30 16.36 23.80
C GLU A 213 -0.61 16.80 22.36
N ALA A 214 -0.84 15.87 21.44
CA ALA A 214 -1.20 16.13 20.05
C ALA A 214 -2.68 15.86 19.74
N GLN A 215 -3.47 15.44 20.72
CA GLN A 215 -4.93 15.54 20.64
C GLN A 215 -5.29 17.01 20.85
N CYS A 216 -6.26 17.50 20.06
CA CYS A 216 -6.62 18.91 20.11
C CYS A 216 -7.43 19.18 21.40
N ASN A 217 -6.74 19.50 22.49
CA ASN A 217 -7.33 20.03 23.73
C ASN A 217 -7.83 21.47 23.54
N TRP A 218 -8.51 21.72 22.41
CA TRP A 218 -9.26 22.93 22.18
C TRP A 218 -10.49 22.87 23.08
N GLN A 219 -10.41 23.54 24.22
CA GLN A 219 -11.57 23.89 25.01
C GLN A 219 -12.18 25.14 24.37
N PRO A 220 -13.51 25.21 24.20
CA PRO A 220 -14.15 26.45 23.77
C PRO A 220 -13.81 27.58 24.77
N PRO A 221 -13.57 28.81 24.32
CA PRO A 221 -13.40 29.94 25.22
C PRO A 221 -14.61 30.04 26.14
N THR A 222 -14.39 30.02 27.46
CA THR A 222 -15.46 30.25 28.45
C THR A 222 -15.96 31.68 28.44
N ASP A 223 -15.16 32.58 27.87
CA ASP A 223 -15.32 34.03 27.98
C ASP A 223 -15.84 34.63 26.65
N LEU A 224 -16.74 33.90 25.97
CA LEU A 224 -17.40 34.40 24.76
C LEU A 224 -18.33 35.58 25.14
N PRO A 225 -18.25 36.74 24.48
CA PRO A 225 -19.17 37.85 24.73
C PRO A 225 -20.60 37.42 24.37
N ALA A 226 -21.58 37.85 25.17
CA ALA A 226 -22.97 37.38 25.08
C ALA A 226 -23.62 37.56 23.69
N GLU A 227 -23.14 38.52 22.89
CA GLU A 227 -23.56 38.75 21.50
C GLU A 227 -23.25 37.56 20.58
N MET A 228 -22.17 36.82 20.84
CA MET A 228 -21.82 35.61 20.09
C MET A 228 -22.64 34.38 20.50
N MET A 229 -23.32 34.42 21.65
CA MET A 229 -24.21 33.35 22.13
C MET A 229 -25.63 33.45 21.56
N HIS A 230 -26.00 34.61 21.00
CA HIS A 230 -27.34 34.89 20.46
C HIS A 230 -27.36 35.19 18.94
N GLY A 231 -26.25 34.96 18.24
CA GLY A 231 -26.23 34.98 16.78
C GLY A 231 -27.04 33.82 16.19
N GLU A 232 -27.69 34.05 15.04
CA GLU A 232 -28.47 33.05 14.28
C GLU A 232 -27.63 31.84 13.80
N TYR A 233 -26.30 31.91 13.98
CA TYR A 233 -25.33 30.84 13.80
C TYR A 233 -24.96 30.24 15.17
N GLY A 234 -25.87 29.45 15.73
CA GLY A 234 -25.73 28.90 17.08
C GLY A 234 -24.50 28.01 17.28
N TYR A 235 -23.83 28.18 18.41
CA TYR A 235 -22.86 27.22 18.92
C TYR A 235 -23.61 26.08 19.62
N ALA A 236 -23.34 24.82 19.27
CA ALA A 236 -23.99 23.68 19.91
C ALA A 236 -23.38 23.44 21.30
N ASP A 237 -24.21 23.45 22.35
CA ASP A 237 -23.79 23.16 23.71
C ASP A 237 -23.34 21.68 23.83
N PRO A 238 -22.09 21.40 24.26
CA PRO A 238 -21.61 20.03 24.43
C PRO A 238 -22.42 19.20 25.45
N THR A 239 -23.16 19.85 26.37
CA THR A 239 -23.96 19.20 27.40
C THR A 239 -25.33 18.72 26.90
N GLU A 240 -25.85 19.28 25.80
CA GLU A 240 -27.08 18.81 25.14
C GLU A 240 -26.88 17.53 24.31
N ARG A 241 -25.71 16.89 24.37
CA ARG A 241 -25.42 15.64 23.64
C ARG A 241 -26.10 14.41 24.28
N LYS A 242 -27.42 14.44 24.34
CA LYS A 242 -28.29 13.26 24.51
C LYS A 242 -29.11 13.08 23.23
N ASP A 243 -29.22 11.83 22.81
CA ASP A 243 -30.00 11.31 21.68
C ASP A 243 -29.37 11.40 20.27
N ASN A 244 -29.14 10.21 19.69
CA ASN A 244 -28.42 9.99 18.43
C ASN A 244 -29.27 10.24 17.16
N ASN A 245 -29.93 11.40 17.04
CA ASN A 245 -30.71 11.75 15.84
C ASN A 245 -30.40 13.15 15.30
N LEU A 246 -29.40 13.24 14.42
CA LEU A 246 -29.12 14.44 13.63
C LEU A 246 -30.24 14.69 12.60
N SER A 247 -31.23 15.51 12.98
CA SER A 247 -32.23 16.02 12.03
C SER A 247 -31.72 17.29 11.34
N PHE A 248 -31.22 17.14 10.11
CA PHE A 248 -30.85 18.29 9.27
C PHE A 248 -32.11 19.04 8.80
N ARG A 249 -32.44 20.15 9.47
CA ARG A 249 -33.46 21.10 8.97
C ARG A 249 -32.92 21.79 7.71
N ARG A 250 -33.52 21.47 6.56
CA ARG A 250 -33.21 22.09 5.27
C ARG A 250 -33.86 23.48 5.21
N VAL A 251 -33.05 24.54 5.19
CA VAL A 251 -33.55 25.92 5.08
C VAL A 251 -34.17 26.13 3.68
N SER A 252 -35.46 26.43 3.63
CA SER A 252 -36.18 26.79 2.42
C SER A 252 -36.30 28.31 2.29
N ASN A 253 -35.64 28.90 1.29
CA ASN A 253 -35.82 30.32 0.96
C ASN A 253 -37.25 30.58 0.44
N GLN A 254 -38.10 31.18 1.28
CA GLN A 254 -39.32 31.84 0.79
C GLN A 254 -38.94 33.18 0.14
N ARG A 255 -39.10 33.28 -1.18
CA ARG A 255 -39.19 34.59 -1.86
C ARG A 255 -40.65 34.99 -1.91
N ASN A 256 -41.02 36.05 -1.19
CA ASN A 256 -42.31 36.70 -1.37
C ASN A 256 -42.37 37.34 -2.76
N SER A 257 -43.43 37.02 -3.51
CA SER A 257 -43.71 37.57 -4.83
C SER A 257 -44.64 38.78 -4.72
N SER A 258 -44.22 39.94 -5.23
CA SER A 258 -45.12 41.07 -5.51
C SER A 258 -44.60 41.89 -6.69
N THR A 259 -45.43 41.90 -7.74
CA THR A 259 -45.58 42.88 -8.83
C THR A 259 -44.46 43.16 -9.87
N ASP A 260 -44.94 43.11 -11.13
CA ASP A 260 -44.63 43.96 -12.30
C ASP A 260 -43.36 43.77 -13.16
N SER A 261 -43.56 42.88 -14.16
CA SER A 261 -43.50 43.13 -15.62
C SER A 261 -42.19 43.59 -16.32
N ASN A 262 -41.85 42.81 -17.35
CA ASN A 262 -41.15 43.19 -18.59
C ASN A 262 -39.73 43.81 -18.52
N GLN A 263 -38.72 43.00 -18.87
CA GLN A 263 -38.01 43.19 -20.15
C GLN A 263 -37.22 41.95 -20.59
N PHE A 264 -37.16 41.72 -21.91
CA PHE A 264 -36.31 40.71 -22.55
C PHE A 264 -34.83 41.14 -22.48
N TYR A 265 -33.90 40.20 -22.28
CA TYR A 265 -33.10 39.60 -23.38
C TYR A 265 -32.07 38.59 -22.86
N THR A 266 -31.66 37.70 -23.76
CA THR A 266 -30.64 36.65 -23.58
C THR A 266 -29.21 37.21 -23.52
N SER A 267 -28.31 36.58 -22.76
CA SER A 267 -27.00 36.09 -23.29
C SER A 267 -26.11 35.44 -22.22
N SER A 268 -25.11 34.68 -22.70
CA SER A 268 -24.23 33.81 -21.93
C SER A 268 -22.86 34.45 -21.64
N SER A 269 -22.36 34.34 -20.41
CA SER A 269 -20.92 34.34 -20.08
C SER A 269 -20.73 33.81 -18.66
N ARG A 270 -20.00 32.70 -18.41
CA ARG A 270 -18.57 32.37 -18.63
C ARG A 270 -17.66 33.03 -17.57
N TYR A 271 -16.97 32.19 -16.79
CA TYR A 271 -15.96 32.56 -15.79
C TYR A 271 -14.85 33.44 -16.35
N THR A 272 -14.35 34.38 -15.54
CA THR A 272 -12.94 34.79 -15.55
C THR A 272 -12.50 35.35 -14.20
N SER A 273 -11.27 35.03 -13.80
CA SER A 273 -10.57 35.65 -12.67
C SER A 273 -9.93 36.98 -13.11
N GLY A 274 -9.89 37.98 -12.23
CA GLY A 274 -9.33 39.31 -12.51
C GLY A 274 -8.26 39.71 -11.49
N TYR A 275 -7.10 40.14 -11.97
CA TYR A 275 -5.96 40.63 -11.18
C TYR A 275 -6.19 42.07 -10.67
N ASN A 276 -5.54 42.41 -9.54
CA ASN A 276 -5.50 43.76 -8.96
C ASN A 276 -4.45 44.68 -9.64
N GLN A 277 -4.74 45.98 -9.79
CA GLN A 277 -3.79 47.06 -9.48
C GLN A 277 -4.39 48.48 -9.47
N SER A 278 -3.70 49.38 -8.72
CA SER A 278 -3.91 50.84 -8.47
C SER A 278 -4.59 51.18 -7.12
N THR A 279 -4.26 52.27 -6.38
CA THR A 279 -3.26 53.35 -6.53
C THR A 279 -2.45 53.67 -5.25
N VAL A 280 -1.15 53.97 -5.45
CA VAL A 280 -0.26 54.96 -4.78
C VAL A 280 -0.77 55.75 -3.54
N ASN A 281 -0.03 55.66 -2.43
CA ASN A 281 0.63 56.80 -1.75
C ASN A 281 1.59 56.35 -0.62
N ASP A 282 2.79 56.93 -0.60
CA ASP A 282 3.90 56.67 0.35
C ASP A 282 3.79 57.58 1.60
N PRO A 283 4.41 57.25 2.76
CA PRO A 283 5.80 57.70 2.98
C PRO A 283 6.73 56.89 3.92
N LEU A 284 8.05 56.98 3.60
CA LEU A 284 9.25 57.03 4.49
C LEU A 284 10.01 55.75 4.95
N VAL A 285 11.25 55.66 4.40
CA VAL A 285 12.56 55.44 5.08
C VAL A 285 13.27 54.06 5.01
N ASN A 286 14.36 54.06 4.21
CA ASN A 286 15.65 53.35 4.31
C ASN A 286 15.73 51.86 4.67
N SER A 287 16.24 51.08 3.71
CA SER A 287 17.60 50.53 3.84
C SER A 287 18.28 50.39 2.47
N GLN A 288 19.61 50.54 2.41
CA GLN A 288 20.41 50.49 1.18
C GLN A 288 20.90 49.06 0.86
N GLY A 289 21.06 48.73 -0.42
CA GLY A 289 21.63 47.43 -0.83
C GLY A 289 21.72 47.23 -2.35
N TYR A 290 22.75 47.84 -2.97
CA TYR A 290 23.34 47.59 -4.31
C TYR A 290 22.90 46.27 -5.01
N GLY A 291 22.41 46.25 -6.26
CA GLY A 291 23.14 46.52 -7.51
C GLY A 291 23.83 45.22 -8.00
N TYR A 292 23.76 44.72 -9.24
CA TYR A 292 23.48 45.26 -10.58
C TYR A 292 22.57 44.26 -11.37
N GLY A 293 21.79 44.61 -12.39
CA GLY A 293 22.18 44.78 -13.81
C GLY A 293 22.39 43.41 -14.51
N GLU A 294 21.87 43.07 -15.70
CA GLU A 294 21.07 43.78 -16.69
C GLU A 294 20.15 42.80 -17.47
N THR A 295 19.05 43.34 -17.98
CA THR A 295 18.45 43.18 -19.33
C THR A 295 19.25 42.38 -20.40
N LEU A 296 18.66 41.77 -21.45
CA LEU A 296 17.45 42.09 -22.23
C LEU A 296 17.10 40.94 -23.20
N SER A 297 15.84 40.87 -23.67
CA SER A 297 15.41 40.31 -24.99
C SER A 297 15.66 38.81 -25.30
N GLY A 298 14.77 38.06 -25.94
CA GLY A 298 13.46 38.39 -26.50
C GLY A 298 12.89 37.20 -27.32
N THR A 299 11.57 37.22 -27.48
CA THR A 299 10.70 36.51 -28.44
C THR A 299 11.38 35.95 -29.72
N THR A 300 10.92 34.86 -30.36
CA THR A 300 9.52 34.63 -30.77
C THR A 300 9.24 33.17 -31.26
N LYS A 301 8.06 32.64 -30.90
CA LYS A 301 7.13 31.70 -31.59
C LYS A 301 7.59 30.59 -32.57
N GLU A 302 7.04 29.40 -32.28
CA GLU A 302 6.17 28.54 -33.13
C GLU A 302 6.58 28.21 -34.58
N GLN A 303 6.80 26.91 -34.87
CA GLN A 303 5.80 26.06 -35.55
C GLN A 303 6.16 24.57 -35.55
N ASN A 304 5.13 23.71 -35.57
CA ASN A 304 5.24 22.26 -35.83
C ASN A 304 5.62 21.98 -37.29
N VAL A 305 6.32 20.87 -37.54
CA VAL A 305 5.84 19.72 -38.37
C VAL A 305 6.87 18.58 -38.31
N ASN A 306 6.37 17.35 -38.53
CA ASN A 306 7.03 16.06 -38.23
C ASN A 306 7.74 15.46 -39.50
N PRO A 307 8.13 14.16 -39.51
CA PRO A 307 9.50 13.64 -39.51
C PRO A 307 10.06 13.29 -40.91
N TYR A 308 11.34 12.88 -41.01
CA TYR A 308 11.89 11.75 -41.81
C TYR A 308 13.44 11.79 -41.92
N HIS A 309 14.09 10.61 -41.86
CA HIS A 309 15.50 10.18 -42.05
C HIS A 309 16.04 9.43 -40.81
N GLN A 310 16.39 8.13 -40.81
CA GLN A 310 17.24 7.25 -41.66
C GLN A 310 18.76 7.55 -41.65
N GLY A 311 19.54 6.59 -41.13
CA GLY A 311 21.01 6.57 -41.10
C GLY A 311 21.62 7.43 -39.98
N TYR A 312 22.51 6.96 -39.11
CA TYR A 312 23.43 5.81 -39.16
C TYR A 312 23.55 5.13 -37.79
#